data_AF-A0A359F4Z3-F1
#
_entry.id   AF-A0A359F4Z3-F1
#
_cell.length_a   1.000
_cell.length_b   1.000
_cell.length_c   1.000
_cell.angle_alpha   90.00
_cell.angle_beta   90.00
_cell.angle_gamma   90.00
#
_symmetry.space_group_name_H-M   'P 1'
#
loop_
_entity.id
_entity.type
_entity.pdbx_description
1 polymer ?
#
loop_
_entity_poly.entity_id
_entity_poly.type
_entity_poly.pdbx_seq_one_letter_code
_entity_poly.pdbx_strand_id
1 'polypeptide(L)'
;MSAEPRPVAHNADRIDRDTLLETIATLEALVSQREALETLTVEERRQLLTAAGDLYCPDVTERRLRVKAKAKRARDLRRAATEDALAETGIRSLRAKPVFVTPNVFAPPGLGQPANDSEQEPERPLADSRHCYVCKVHFTQRHHFYDQLCPDCAELNFAKRTESADLRGRVALLTGGRVKIGYQA
;
A
#
# COMPACT_ATOMS: atom_id res chain seq x y z
N MET A 1 6.40 6.63 55.64
CA MET A 1 7.72 6.05 55.32
C MET A 1 7.62 5.47 53.93
N SER A 2 7.91 6.30 52.93
CA SER A 2 7.80 5.95 51.52
C SER A 2 9.00 5.10 51.14
N ALA A 3 8.76 3.84 50.77
CA ALA A 3 9.80 2.99 50.19
C ALA A 3 10.07 3.50 48.76
N GLU A 4 11.25 4.09 48.54
CA GLU A 4 11.72 4.44 47.21
C GLU A 4 11.88 3.15 46.37
N PRO A 5 11.38 3.12 45.12
CA PRO A 5 11.59 1.97 44.25
C PRO A 5 13.07 1.85 43.90
N ARG A 6 13.66 0.67 44.17
CA ARG A 6 15.04 0.36 43.76
C ARG A 6 15.21 0.54 42.24
N PRO A 7 16.34 1.09 41.78
CA PRO A 7 16.62 1.23 40.36
C PRO A 7 16.78 -0.17 39.77
N VAL A 8 15.82 -0.58 38.93
CA VAL A 8 15.95 -1.79 38.12
C VAL A 8 17.01 -1.48 37.08
N ALA A 9 18.15 -2.16 37.17
CA ALA A 9 19.23 -2.05 36.20
C ALA A 9 18.68 -2.37 34.80
N HIS A 10 18.45 -1.32 34.00
CA HIS A 10 18.19 -1.46 32.57
C HIS A 10 19.51 -1.85 31.89
N ASN A 11 19.83 -3.14 31.90
CA ASN A 11 20.74 -3.66 30.88
C ASN A 11 19.96 -3.61 29.57
N ALA A 12 20.37 -2.68 28.70
CA ALA A 12 19.80 -2.43 27.39
C ALA A 12 20.17 -3.54 26.37
N ASP A 13 20.04 -4.81 26.76
CA ASP A 13 20.15 -5.92 25.83
C ASP A 13 18.77 -6.21 25.23
N ARG A 14 18.73 -6.33 23.90
CA ARG A 14 17.55 -6.84 23.20
C ARG A 14 17.25 -8.23 23.75
N ILE A 15 16.07 -8.42 24.34
CA ILE A 15 15.61 -9.74 24.77
C ILE A 15 15.62 -10.67 23.53
N ASP A 16 16.41 -11.73 23.58
CA ASP A 16 16.52 -12.70 22.51
C ASP A 16 15.36 -13.71 22.55
N ARG A 17 15.22 -14.51 21.49
CA ARG A 17 14.11 -15.47 21.36
C ARG A 17 14.21 -16.57 22.40
N ASP A 18 15.42 -17.00 22.75
CA ASP A 18 15.65 -18.13 23.63
C ASP A 18 15.33 -17.77 25.09
N THR A 19 15.68 -16.56 25.56
CA THR A 19 15.26 -16.05 26.87
C THR A 19 13.74 -15.93 26.96
N LEU A 20 13.06 -15.52 25.88
CA LEU A 20 11.58 -15.49 25.87
C LEU A 20 10.97 -16.88 26.02
N LEU A 21 11.54 -17.89 25.38
CA LEU A 21 11.06 -19.28 25.49
C LEU A 21 11.29 -19.85 26.90
N GLU A 22 12.44 -19.56 27.51
CA GLU A 22 12.73 -19.94 28.89
C GLU A 22 11.79 -19.24 29.89
N THR A 23 11.50 -17.95 29.65
CA THR A 23 10.54 -17.18 30.45
C THR A 23 9.12 -17.77 30.34
N ILE A 24 8.71 -18.23 29.15
CA ILE A 24 7.42 -18.91 28.96
C ILE A 24 7.38 -20.21 29.77
N ALA A 25 8.40 -21.06 29.62
CA ALA A 25 8.46 -22.35 30.31
C ALA A 25 8.44 -22.19 31.84
N THR A 26 9.14 -21.20 32.37
CA THR A 26 9.14 -20.89 33.81
C THR A 26 7.79 -20.36 34.30
N LEU A 27 7.12 -19.49 33.55
CA LEU A 27 5.78 -19.02 33.89
C LEU A 27 4.75 -20.17 33.86
N GLU A 28 4.82 -21.07 32.88
CA GLU A 28 3.95 -22.26 32.81
C GLU A 28 4.18 -23.23 33.98
N ALA A 29 5.45 -23.43 34.37
CA ALA A 29 5.81 -24.22 35.55
C ALA A 29 5.25 -23.60 36.84
N LEU A 30 5.33 -22.28 37.01
CA LEU A 30 4.77 -21.56 38.16
C LEU A 30 3.24 -21.64 38.25
N VAL A 31 2.54 -21.70 37.11
CA VAL A 31 1.08 -21.93 37.09
C VAL A 31 0.75 -23.32 37.63
N SER A 32 1.57 -24.32 37.31
CA SER A 32 1.39 -25.71 37.72
C SER A 32 1.88 -26.00 39.15
N GLN A 33 2.87 -25.24 39.63
CA GLN A 33 3.52 -25.41 40.94
C GLN A 33 3.49 -24.09 41.72
N ARG A 34 2.29 -23.65 42.12
CA ARG A 34 2.11 -22.37 42.82
C ARG A 34 2.87 -22.26 44.15
N GLU A 35 3.18 -23.38 44.79
CA GLU A 35 3.98 -23.46 46.02
C GLU A 35 5.39 -22.88 45.83
N ALA A 36 5.94 -22.93 44.61
CA ALA A 36 7.24 -22.34 44.30
C ALA A 36 7.26 -20.81 44.57
N LEU A 37 6.11 -20.13 44.56
CA LEU A 37 6.01 -18.70 44.89
C LEU A 37 6.23 -18.42 46.38
N GLU A 38 6.16 -19.43 47.26
CA GLU A 38 6.41 -19.29 48.69
C GLU A 38 7.91 -19.16 49.00
N THR A 39 8.77 -19.54 48.05
CA THR A 39 10.23 -19.34 48.15
C THR A 39 10.63 -17.87 47.99
N LEU A 40 9.75 -17.04 47.41
CA LEU A 40 9.98 -15.62 47.20
C LEU A 40 9.55 -14.80 48.41
N THR A 41 10.27 -13.71 48.67
CA THR A 41 9.81 -12.69 49.61
C THR A 41 8.51 -12.03 49.12
N VAL A 42 7.78 -11.40 50.03
CA VAL A 42 6.54 -10.66 49.71
C VAL A 42 6.78 -9.60 48.62
N GLU A 43 7.93 -8.93 48.65
CA GLU A 43 8.27 -7.89 47.67
C GLU A 43 8.63 -8.49 46.30
N GLU A 44 9.40 -9.58 46.25
CA GLU A 44 9.72 -10.27 44.98
C GLU A 44 8.48 -10.86 44.32
N ARG A 45 7.59 -11.47 45.11
CA ARG A 45 6.29 -11.96 44.61
C ARG A 45 5.45 -10.81 44.06
N ARG A 46 5.41 -9.66 44.74
CA ARG A 46 4.71 -8.46 44.28
C ARG A 46 5.30 -7.95 42.97
N GLN A 47 6.62 -7.91 42.84
CA GLN A 47 7.31 -7.48 41.64
C GLN A 47 7.01 -8.40 40.44
N LEU A 48 7.11 -9.72 40.62
CA LEU A 48 6.80 -10.71 39.58
C LEU A 48 5.36 -10.55 39.06
N LEU A 49 4.39 -10.47 39.97
CA LEU A 49 2.97 -10.37 39.60
C LEU A 49 2.63 -9.02 38.95
N THR A 50 3.23 -7.94 39.43
CA THR A 50 3.05 -6.60 38.83
C THR A 50 3.65 -6.56 37.43
N ALA A 51 4.88 -7.04 37.24
CA ALA A 51 5.52 -7.10 35.93
C ALA A 51 4.76 -7.98 34.93
N ALA A 52 4.23 -9.12 35.39
CA ALA A 52 3.38 -9.98 34.56
C ALA A 52 2.04 -9.30 34.18
N GLY A 53 1.45 -8.54 35.10
CA GLY A 53 0.26 -7.72 34.86
C GLY A 53 0.51 -6.61 33.85
N ASP A 54 1.60 -5.86 34.01
CA ASP A 54 2.02 -4.78 33.11
C ASP A 54 2.37 -5.32 31.72
N LEU A 55 2.94 -6.52 31.60
CA LEU A 55 3.19 -7.18 30.31
C LEU A 55 1.88 -7.55 29.59
N TYR A 56 0.88 -8.04 30.34
CA TYR A 56 -0.41 -8.47 29.78
C TYR A 56 -1.31 -7.27 29.42
N CYS A 57 -1.43 -6.30 30.32
CA CYS A 57 -2.32 -5.15 30.18
C CYS A 57 -1.63 -3.84 30.67
N PRO A 58 -0.65 -3.31 29.91
CA PRO A 58 0.17 -2.18 30.36
C PRO A 58 -0.62 -0.88 30.61
N ASP A 59 -1.74 -0.68 29.91
CA ASP A 59 -2.77 0.35 30.13
C ASP A 59 -3.82 0.19 29.01
N VAL A 60 -5.08 0.52 29.27
CA VAL A 60 -6.16 0.50 28.26
C VAL A 60 -5.83 1.47 27.10
N THR A 61 -5.22 2.61 27.40
CA THR A 61 -4.82 3.61 26.39
C THR A 61 -3.69 3.07 25.53
N GLU A 62 -2.64 2.50 26.13
CA GLU A 62 -1.53 1.91 25.40
C GLU A 62 -1.96 0.75 24.51
N ARG A 63 -2.84 -0.13 25.00
CA ARG A 63 -3.44 -1.20 24.18
C ARG A 63 -4.20 -0.61 22.98
N ARG A 64 -5.01 0.43 23.19
CA ARG A 64 -5.74 1.11 22.10
C ARG A 64 -4.80 1.73 21.07
N LEU A 65 -3.73 2.39 21.51
CA LEU A 65 -2.71 2.97 20.64
C LEU A 65 -2.00 1.88 19.83
N ARG A 66 -1.61 0.77 20.45
CA ARG A 66 -0.96 -0.37 19.79
C ARG A 66 -1.85 -1.02 18.73
N VAL A 67 -3.13 -1.26 19.05
CA VAL A 67 -4.11 -1.80 18.11
C VAL A 67 -4.33 -0.84 16.93
N LYS A 68 -4.48 0.46 17.21
CA LYS A 68 -4.59 1.50 16.16
C LYS A 68 -3.34 1.54 15.28
N ALA A 69 -2.14 1.46 15.86
CA ALA A 69 -0.88 1.46 15.13
C ALA A 69 -0.76 0.23 14.23
N LYS A 70 -1.10 -0.97 14.73
CA LYS A 70 -1.12 -2.20 13.93
C LYS A 70 -2.11 -2.10 12.77
N ALA A 71 -3.33 -1.63 13.04
CA ALA A 71 -4.35 -1.44 12.00
C ALA A 71 -3.95 -0.36 10.98
N LYS A 72 -3.27 0.71 11.40
CA LYS A 72 -2.71 1.72 10.51
C LYS A 72 -1.63 1.11 9.60
N ARG A 73 -0.65 0.40 10.18
CA ARG A 73 0.42 -0.28 9.42
C ARG A 73 -0.16 -1.25 8.38
N ALA A 74 -1.14 -2.05 8.74
CA ALA A 74 -1.81 -2.96 7.80
C ALA A 74 -2.51 -2.23 6.66
N ARG A 75 -3.17 -1.09 6.93
CA ARG A 75 -3.80 -0.25 5.89
C ARG A 75 -2.77 0.41 4.99
N ASP A 76 -1.68 0.93 5.56
CA ASP A 76 -0.61 1.60 4.82
C ASP A 76 0.08 0.61 3.87
N LEU A 77 0.34 -0.63 4.32
CA LEU A 77 0.87 -1.71 3.47
C LEU A 77 -0.06 -2.07 2.31
N ARG A 78 -1.37 -2.20 2.56
CA ARG A 78 -2.36 -2.47 1.49
C ARG A 78 -2.42 -1.33 0.47
N ARG A 79 -2.36 -0.08 0.94
CA ARG A 79 -2.36 1.11 0.08
C ARG A 79 -1.10 1.15 -0.79
N ALA A 80 0.07 0.89 -0.22
CA ALA A 80 1.34 0.85 -0.95
C ALA A 80 1.29 -0.19 -2.08
N ALA A 81 0.90 -1.43 -1.77
CA ALA A 81 0.77 -2.48 -2.77
C ALA A 81 -0.22 -2.13 -3.91
N THR A 82 -1.31 -1.43 -3.58
CA THR A 82 -2.27 -0.94 -4.59
C THR A 82 -1.65 0.16 -5.46
N GLU A 83 -0.93 1.10 -4.88
CA GLU A 83 -0.26 2.18 -5.63
C GLU A 83 0.83 1.64 -6.55
N ASP A 84 1.63 0.69 -6.08
CA ASP A 84 2.66 0.02 -6.88
C ASP A 84 2.04 -0.65 -8.10
N ALA A 85 0.96 -1.41 -7.91
CA ALA A 85 0.25 -2.03 -9.01
C ALA A 85 -0.26 -1.01 -10.03
N LEU A 86 -0.74 0.16 -9.59
CA LEU A 86 -1.27 1.20 -10.50
C LEU A 86 -0.16 1.98 -11.19
N ALA A 87 1.00 2.14 -10.56
CA ALA A 87 2.17 2.82 -11.12
C ALA A 87 2.60 2.20 -12.47
N GLU A 88 2.41 0.90 -12.63
CA GLU A 88 2.71 0.16 -13.86
C GLU A 88 1.77 0.49 -15.03
N THR A 89 0.62 1.13 -14.80
CA THR A 89 -0.34 1.43 -15.89
C THR A 89 0.24 2.39 -16.92
N GLY A 90 -0.11 2.19 -18.18
CA GLY A 90 0.41 2.98 -19.31
C GLY A 90 0.25 4.50 -19.11
N ILE A 91 -0.89 4.96 -18.57
CA ILE A 91 -1.11 6.39 -18.32
C ILE A 91 -0.16 6.96 -17.25
N ARG A 92 0.15 6.20 -16.19
CA ARG A 92 1.06 6.64 -15.13
C ARG A 92 2.51 6.57 -15.59
N SER A 93 2.89 5.49 -16.26
CA SER A 93 4.20 5.33 -16.90
C SER A 93 4.49 6.49 -17.87
N LEU A 94 3.52 6.88 -18.70
CA LEU A 94 3.68 8.04 -19.60
C LEU A 94 3.81 9.38 -18.87
N ARG A 95 3.10 9.58 -17.75
CA ARG A 95 3.18 10.81 -16.94
C ARG A 95 4.49 10.90 -16.15
N ALA A 96 5.10 9.77 -15.82
CA ALA A 96 6.36 9.69 -15.10
C ALA A 96 7.58 10.01 -15.99
N LYS A 97 7.45 9.93 -17.33
CA LYS A 97 8.55 10.25 -18.25
C LYS A 97 8.93 11.74 -18.12
N PRO A 98 10.25 12.05 -18.05
CA PRO A 98 10.71 13.44 -17.85
C PRO A 98 10.42 14.33 -19.06
N VAL A 99 10.40 13.74 -20.26
CA VAL A 99 10.03 14.39 -21.50
C VAL A 99 8.77 13.74 -22.02
N PHE A 100 7.77 14.58 -22.31
CA PHE A 100 6.55 14.13 -22.92
C PHE A 100 6.81 13.75 -24.38
N VAL A 101 6.85 12.45 -24.68
CA VAL A 101 6.97 11.94 -26.04
C VAL A 101 5.57 11.67 -26.57
N THR A 102 5.15 12.39 -27.61
CA THR A 102 3.96 12.03 -28.37
C THR A 102 4.30 10.80 -29.22
N PRO A 103 3.60 9.67 -29.08
CA PRO A 103 3.78 8.55 -29.98
C PRO A 103 3.57 9.03 -31.42
N ASN A 104 4.54 8.78 -32.30
CA ASN A 104 4.40 9.17 -33.69
C ASN A 104 3.46 8.18 -34.40
N VAL A 105 2.22 8.61 -34.64
CA VAL A 105 1.18 7.80 -35.30
C VAL A 105 1.52 7.56 -36.78
N PHE A 106 2.34 8.44 -37.39
CA PHE A 106 2.81 8.31 -38.76
C PHE A 106 4.34 8.19 -38.79
N ALA A 107 4.84 6.96 -38.76
CA ALA A 107 6.27 6.75 -38.90
C ALA A 107 6.77 7.27 -40.28
N PRO A 108 7.96 7.89 -40.34
CA PRO A 108 8.55 8.30 -41.62
C PRO A 108 8.68 7.10 -42.57
N PRO A 109 8.47 7.26 -43.88
CA PRO A 109 8.64 6.17 -44.84
C PRO A 109 10.03 5.54 -44.70
N GLY A 110 10.09 4.21 -44.54
CA GLY A 110 11.35 3.46 -44.41
C GLY A 110 11.86 3.24 -42.99
N LEU A 111 11.30 3.91 -41.98
CA LEU A 111 11.45 3.55 -40.58
C LEU A 111 10.18 2.82 -40.18
N GLY A 112 10.26 1.49 -39.99
CA GLY A 112 9.13 0.69 -39.53
C GLY A 112 8.45 1.39 -38.35
N GLN A 113 7.11 1.36 -38.31
CA GLN A 113 6.38 1.88 -37.15
C GLN A 113 7.00 1.24 -35.91
N PRO A 114 7.45 2.01 -34.89
CA PRO A 114 7.70 1.38 -33.60
C PRO A 114 6.37 0.70 -33.29
N ALA A 115 6.43 -0.62 -33.07
CA ALA A 115 5.25 -1.38 -32.74
C ALA A 115 4.50 -0.54 -31.70
N ASN A 116 3.27 -0.11 -32.02
CA ASN A 116 2.37 0.24 -30.93
C ASN A 116 2.40 -1.03 -30.10
N ASP A 117 3.03 -0.99 -28.93
CA ASP A 117 3.07 -2.05 -27.94
C ASP A 117 1.62 -2.29 -27.51
N SER A 118 0.90 -2.90 -28.43
CA SER A 118 -0.45 -3.44 -28.41
C SER A 118 -0.32 -4.94 -28.23
N GLU A 119 0.71 -5.35 -27.49
CA GLU A 119 0.54 -6.49 -26.60
C GLU A 119 -0.55 -6.04 -25.64
N GLN A 120 -1.80 -6.39 -25.99
CA GLN A 120 -2.97 -6.26 -25.14
C GLN A 120 -2.67 -7.11 -23.91
N GLU A 121 -1.96 -6.53 -22.94
CA GLU A 121 -1.79 -7.17 -21.65
C GLU A 121 -3.19 -7.38 -21.08
N PRO A 122 -3.51 -8.61 -20.64
CA PRO A 122 -4.84 -8.93 -20.17
C PRO A 122 -5.25 -8.00 -19.03
N GLU A 123 -6.54 -7.67 -18.98
CA GLU A 123 -7.11 -6.90 -17.88
C GLU A 123 -6.75 -7.55 -16.55
N ARG A 124 -6.11 -6.76 -15.67
CA ARG A 124 -5.61 -7.28 -14.39
C ARG A 124 -6.62 -6.98 -13.29
N PRO A 125 -6.91 -7.92 -12.38
CA PRO A 125 -7.80 -7.65 -11.26
C PRO A 125 -7.20 -6.59 -10.31
N LEU A 126 -8.07 -5.77 -9.74
CA LEU A 126 -7.77 -4.83 -8.67
C LEU A 126 -8.00 -5.50 -7.32
N ALA A 127 -7.16 -5.16 -6.33
CA ALA A 127 -7.32 -5.62 -4.96
C ALA A 127 -8.63 -5.11 -4.32
N ASP A 128 -9.03 -3.88 -4.67
CA ASP A 128 -10.24 -3.22 -4.16
C ASP A 128 -11.09 -2.69 -5.32
N SER A 129 -12.41 -2.66 -5.12
CA SER A 129 -13.35 -2.02 -6.06
C SER A 129 -13.10 -0.52 -6.16
N ARG A 130 -13.18 0.02 -7.39
CA ARG A 130 -12.99 1.44 -7.69
C ARG A 130 -14.17 2.01 -8.47
N HIS A 131 -14.34 3.33 -8.41
CA HIS A 131 -15.33 4.04 -9.21
C HIS A 131 -14.72 4.52 -10.52
N CYS A 132 -15.40 4.25 -11.63
CA CYS A 132 -15.00 4.79 -12.93
C CYS A 132 -15.10 6.33 -12.91
N TYR A 133 -14.06 7.03 -13.35
CA TYR A 133 -14.05 8.48 -13.39
C TYR A 133 -15.13 9.05 -14.34
N VAL A 134 -15.49 8.31 -15.40
CA VAL A 134 -16.47 8.73 -16.41
C VAL A 134 -17.90 8.38 -15.98
N CYS A 135 -18.24 7.10 -15.92
CA CYS A 135 -19.62 6.64 -15.68
C CYS A 135 -19.96 6.38 -14.20
N LYS A 136 -18.99 6.50 -13.28
CA LYS A 136 -19.13 6.32 -11.82
C LYS A 136 -19.47 4.90 -11.33
N VAL A 137 -19.62 3.93 -12.23
CA VAL A 137 -19.84 2.52 -11.87
C VAL A 137 -18.65 1.94 -11.11
N HIS A 138 -18.94 0.98 -10.23
CA HIS A 138 -17.91 0.19 -9.57
C HIS A 138 -17.28 -0.82 -10.53
N PHE A 139 -15.97 -0.98 -10.46
CA PHE A 139 -15.24 -1.97 -11.24
C PHE A 139 -14.09 -2.57 -10.43
N THR A 140 -13.70 -3.79 -10.79
CA THR A 140 -12.60 -4.54 -10.15
C THR A 140 -11.57 -5.03 -11.18
N GLN A 141 -11.79 -4.79 -12.47
CA GLN A 141 -10.87 -5.14 -13.54
C GLN A 141 -10.18 -3.87 -14.06
N ARG A 142 -8.85 -3.89 -14.10
CA ARG A 142 -8.04 -2.77 -14.54
C ARG A 142 -7.61 -2.97 -15.99
N HIS A 143 -7.88 -1.98 -16.81
CA HIS A 143 -7.34 -1.85 -18.14
C HIS A 143 -5.82 -1.59 -18.09
N HIS A 144 -5.05 -2.20 -19.01
CA HIS A 144 -3.59 -2.06 -19.03
C HIS A 144 -3.11 -0.59 -19.07
N PHE A 145 -3.85 0.27 -19.77
CA PHE A 145 -3.51 1.69 -19.92
C PHE A 145 -4.12 2.62 -18.86
N TYR A 146 -5.39 2.43 -18.47
CA TYR A 146 -6.13 3.38 -17.62
C TYR A 146 -6.37 2.81 -16.22
N ASP A 147 -5.99 3.56 -15.19
CA ASP A 147 -6.06 3.15 -13.78
C ASP A 147 -7.34 3.64 -13.05
N GLN A 148 -8.13 4.48 -13.71
CA GLN A 148 -9.30 5.17 -13.15
C GLN A 148 -10.60 4.96 -13.95
N LEU A 149 -10.60 4.09 -14.96
CA LEU A 149 -11.75 3.82 -15.83
C LEU A 149 -12.16 2.35 -15.71
N CYS A 150 -13.47 2.08 -15.76
CA CYS A 150 -13.95 0.71 -15.95
C CYS A 150 -13.56 0.19 -17.35
N PRO A 151 -13.52 -1.14 -17.56
CA PRO A 151 -13.15 -1.75 -18.85
C PRO A 151 -13.80 -1.09 -20.06
N ASP A 152 -15.13 -0.97 -20.08
CA ASP A 152 -15.86 -0.39 -21.22
C ASP A 152 -15.46 1.07 -21.53
N CYS A 153 -15.33 1.90 -20.48
CA CYS A 153 -14.91 3.29 -20.66
C CYS A 153 -13.43 3.38 -21.05
N ALA A 154 -12.60 2.49 -20.52
CA ALA A 154 -11.18 2.46 -20.81
C ALA A 154 -10.92 2.09 -22.27
N GLU A 155 -11.57 1.03 -22.76
CA GLU A 155 -11.47 0.56 -24.15
C GLU A 155 -11.92 1.64 -25.12
N LEU A 156 -13.10 2.23 -24.88
CA LEU A 156 -13.61 3.35 -25.68
C LEU A 156 -12.62 4.52 -25.73
N ASN A 157 -12.09 4.93 -24.58
CA ASN A 157 -11.14 6.06 -24.53
C ASN A 157 -9.78 5.71 -25.13
N PHE A 158 -9.36 4.45 -25.03
CA PHE A 158 -8.09 3.98 -25.58
C PHE A 158 -8.14 3.98 -27.11
N ALA A 159 -9.21 3.43 -27.70
CA ALA A 159 -9.44 3.47 -29.14
C ALA A 159 -9.46 4.91 -29.70
N LYS A 160 -10.05 5.85 -28.95
CA LYS A 160 -10.10 7.27 -29.32
C LYS A 160 -8.73 7.96 -29.37
N ARG A 161 -7.67 7.39 -28.80
CA ARG A 161 -6.33 8.01 -28.80
C ARG A 161 -5.66 8.03 -30.17
N THR A 162 -6.03 7.08 -31.03
CA THR A 162 -5.51 6.94 -32.39
C THR A 162 -6.58 7.23 -33.45
N GLU A 163 -7.77 7.67 -33.02
CA GLU A 163 -8.85 8.08 -33.91
C GLU A 163 -8.39 9.29 -34.74
N SER A 164 -8.56 9.20 -36.06
CA SER A 164 -8.17 10.23 -37.01
C SER A 164 -9.36 10.60 -37.91
N ALA A 165 -9.39 11.85 -38.36
CA ALA A 165 -10.41 12.35 -39.26
C ALA A 165 -9.76 13.24 -40.32
N ASP A 166 -10.18 13.08 -41.58
CA ASP A 166 -9.74 13.94 -42.67
C ASP A 166 -10.44 15.30 -42.58
N LEU A 167 -9.64 16.34 -42.34
CA LEU A 167 -10.10 17.72 -42.20
C LEU A 167 -9.76 18.58 -43.43
N ARG A 168 -9.33 17.99 -44.56
CA ARG A 168 -9.02 18.74 -45.78
C ARG A 168 -10.21 19.60 -46.22
N GLY A 169 -9.93 20.87 -46.50
CA GLY A 169 -10.94 21.85 -46.91
C GLY A 169 -11.90 22.30 -45.80
N ARG A 170 -11.63 21.95 -44.53
CA ARG A 170 -12.46 22.31 -43.38
C ARG A 170 -11.64 23.10 -42.35
N VAL A 171 -12.33 23.90 -41.54
CA VAL A 171 -11.75 24.59 -40.38
C VAL A 171 -12.22 23.85 -39.13
N ALA A 172 -11.28 23.33 -38.33
CA ALA A 172 -11.58 22.71 -37.05
C ALA A 172 -11.43 23.74 -35.92
N LEU A 173 -12.53 24.02 -35.24
CA LEU A 173 -12.54 24.86 -34.03
C LEU A 173 -12.44 23.95 -32.81
N LEU A 174 -11.33 24.04 -32.07
CA LEU A 174 -11.17 23.33 -30.81
C LEU A 174 -11.43 24.29 -29.65
N THR A 175 -12.50 24.03 -28.90
CA THR A 175 -12.87 24.79 -27.70
C THR A 175 -12.69 23.91 -26.45
N GLY A 176 -11.87 24.35 -25.49
CA GLY A 176 -11.72 23.68 -24.19
C GLY A 176 -10.99 22.33 -24.21
N GLY A 177 -10.51 21.86 -25.36
CA GLY A 177 -9.69 20.66 -25.47
C GLY A 177 -8.26 20.89 -24.96
N ARG A 178 -7.66 19.86 -24.35
CA ARG A 178 -6.20 19.83 -24.14
C ARG A 178 -5.52 19.52 -25.46
N VAL A 179 -5.34 20.56 -26.27
CA VAL A 179 -4.57 20.48 -27.50
C VAL A 179 -3.10 20.49 -27.12
N LYS A 180 -2.32 19.52 -27.60
CA LYS A 180 -0.85 19.60 -27.51
C LYS A 180 -0.38 20.53 -28.63
N ILE A 181 -0.63 21.82 -28.45
CA ILE A 181 -0.29 22.85 -29.44
C ILE A 181 1.23 22.85 -29.61
N GLY A 182 1.72 22.61 -30.82
CA GLY A 182 3.15 22.61 -31.15
C GLY A 182 3.81 21.24 -31.37
N TYR A 183 3.07 20.14 -31.35
CA TYR A 183 3.62 18.80 -31.62
C TYR A 183 2.87 18.14 -32.78
N GLN A 184 3.21 18.55 -34.00
CA GLN A 184 2.87 17.81 -35.22
C GLN A 184 4.13 17.07 -35.67
N ALA A 185 4.04 15.74 -35.73
CA ALA A 185 4.89 14.94 -36.61
C ALA A 185 4.29 14.97 -38.02
#